data_AF-A0A892I7V9-F1
#
_entry.id   AF-A0A892I7V9-F1
#
_cell.length_a   1.000
_cell.length_b   1.000
_cell.length_c   1.000
_cell.angle_alpha   90.00
_cell.angle_beta   90.00
_cell.angle_gamma   90.00
#
_symmetry.space_group_name_H-M   'P 1'
#
loop_
_entity.id
_entity.type
_entity.pdbx_description
1 polymer ?
#
loop_
_entity_poly.entity_id
_entity_poly.type
_entity_poly.pdbx_seq_one_letter_code
_entity_poly.pdbx_strand_id
1 'polypeptide(L)'
;MHIPRIHHHNVRALPARVDQHADQLQAAVDDAALARDERNEAIAERVTFDVLPFSTEQIAVLDAALRRGRIEDVYEVWNVCKATLDAEIKRRIAEADIAAAAPRFANVYCSSCGQKFGAGNEGFSHCSDHIHRRAIDG
;
A
#
# COMPACT_ATOMS: atom_id res chain seq x y z
N MET A 1 53.50 -43.32 12.10
CA MET A 1 53.07 -41.95 11.76
C MET A 1 51.59 -41.97 11.46
N HIS A 2 50.77 -41.38 12.32
CA HIS A 2 49.34 -41.21 12.10
C HIS A 2 49.12 -39.81 11.54
N ILE A 3 48.62 -39.70 10.31
CA ILE A 3 48.29 -38.41 9.68
C ILE A 3 46.83 -38.12 10.05
N PRO A 4 46.52 -37.00 10.75
CA PRO A 4 45.15 -36.68 11.08
C PRO A 4 44.36 -36.37 9.82
N ARG A 5 43.18 -36.99 9.68
CA ARG A 5 42.25 -36.73 8.60
C ARG A 5 41.65 -35.34 8.81
N ILE A 6 42.07 -34.38 7.99
CA ILE A 6 41.53 -33.02 8.01
C ILE A 6 40.06 -33.13 7.57
N HIS A 7 39.14 -32.82 8.48
CA HIS A 7 37.72 -32.72 8.15
C HIS A 7 37.55 -31.58 7.14
N HIS A 8 37.23 -31.94 5.89
CA HIS A 8 36.82 -30.99 4.87
C HIS A 8 35.45 -30.43 5.27
N HIS A 9 35.42 -29.40 6.11
CA HIS A 9 34.21 -28.66 6.40
C HIS A 9 33.80 -27.85 5.16
N ASN A 10 32.88 -28.39 4.37
CA ASN A 10 31.78 -27.71 3.63
C ASN A 10 31.97 -26.27 3.10
N VAL A 11 33.16 -25.87 2.66
CA VAL A 11 33.41 -24.52 2.11
C VAL A 11 32.57 -24.25 0.86
N ARG A 12 32.15 -25.29 0.11
CA ARG A 12 31.23 -25.17 -1.04
C ARG A 12 29.74 -25.16 -0.68
N ALA A 13 29.35 -25.67 0.49
CA ALA A 13 27.95 -25.68 0.92
C ALA A 13 27.50 -24.33 1.52
N LEU A 14 28.45 -23.53 1.99
CA LEU A 14 28.18 -22.17 2.50
C LEU A 14 27.76 -21.21 1.37
N PRO A 15 28.49 -21.11 0.23
CA PRO A 15 28.04 -20.34 -0.93
C PRO A 15 26.65 -20.76 -1.42
N ALA A 16 26.42 -22.06 -1.64
CA ALA A 16 25.14 -22.56 -2.12
C ALA A 16 23.95 -22.23 -1.19
N ARG A 17 24.17 -22.14 0.13
CA ARG A 17 23.13 -21.72 1.10
C ARG A 17 22.89 -20.21 1.08
N VAL A 18 23.93 -19.42 0.86
CA VAL A 18 23.81 -17.96 0.71
C VAL A 18 23.05 -17.64 -0.58
N ASP A 19 23.37 -18.32 -1.68
CA ASP A 19 22.68 -18.20 -2.96
C ASP A 19 21.20 -18.59 -2.79
N GLN A 20 20.90 -19.73 -2.15
CA GLN A 20 19.53 -20.15 -1.87
C GLN A 20 18.75 -19.14 -1.01
N HIS A 21 19.40 -18.54 0.00
CA HIS A 21 18.77 -17.53 0.84
C HIS A 21 18.49 -16.24 0.05
N ALA A 22 19.41 -15.83 -0.81
CA ALA A 22 19.21 -14.68 -1.69
C ALA A 22 18.04 -14.93 -2.67
N ASP A 23 17.96 -16.11 -3.26
CA ASP A 23 16.86 -16.52 -4.14
C ASP A 23 15.52 -16.51 -3.40
N GLN A 24 15.48 -17.01 -2.15
CA GLN A 24 14.27 -16.99 -1.32
C GLN A 24 13.82 -15.58 -0.98
N LEU A 25 14.75 -14.68 -0.66
CA LEU A 25 14.43 -13.27 -0.42
C LEU A 25 13.89 -12.59 -1.67
N GLN A 26 14.49 -12.87 -2.83
CA GLN A 26 14.01 -12.32 -4.11
C GLN A 26 12.60 -12.84 -4.45
N ALA A 27 12.37 -14.15 -4.33
CA ALA A 27 11.06 -14.74 -4.55
C ALA A 27 10.00 -14.12 -3.63
N ALA A 28 10.31 -13.89 -2.35
CA ALA A 28 9.38 -13.24 -1.43
C ALA A 28 9.05 -11.78 -1.82
N VAL A 29 10.02 -11.04 -2.38
CA VAL A 29 9.80 -9.69 -2.90
C VAL A 29 8.93 -9.73 -4.15
N ASP A 30 9.19 -10.65 -5.07
CA ASP A 30 8.44 -10.81 -6.30
C ASP A 30 6.98 -11.24 -6.00
N ASP A 31 6.78 -12.17 -5.09
CA ASP A 31 5.46 -12.59 -4.61
C ASP A 31 4.68 -11.43 -3.98
N ALA A 32 5.35 -10.60 -3.17
CA ALA A 32 4.73 -9.42 -2.58
C ALA A 32 4.36 -8.36 -3.64
N ALA A 33 5.17 -8.20 -4.68
CA ALA A 33 4.88 -7.31 -5.80
C ALA A 33 3.67 -7.82 -6.60
N LEU A 34 3.63 -9.12 -6.90
CA LEU A 34 2.53 -9.75 -7.60
C LEU A 34 1.21 -9.61 -6.82
N ALA A 35 1.22 -9.90 -5.51
CA ALA A 35 0.03 -9.74 -4.66
C ALA A 35 -0.47 -8.29 -4.60
N ARG A 36 0.46 -7.31 -4.62
CA ARG A 36 0.12 -5.88 -4.72
C ARG A 36 -0.56 -5.57 -6.04
N ASP A 37 -0.03 -6.08 -7.15
CA ASP A 37 -0.56 -5.84 -8.49
C ASP A 37 -1.94 -6.49 -8.68
N GLU A 38 -2.11 -7.77 -8.28
CA GLU A 38 -3.39 -8.48 -8.30
C GLU A 38 -4.47 -7.73 -7.51
N ARG A 39 -4.11 -7.22 -6.32
CA ARG A 39 -5.02 -6.40 -5.51
C ARG A 39 -5.37 -5.09 -6.22
N ASN A 40 -4.40 -4.42 -6.83
CA ASN A 40 -4.62 -3.15 -7.53
C ASN A 40 -5.52 -3.34 -8.77
N GLU A 41 -5.33 -4.43 -9.50
CA GLU A 41 -6.21 -4.85 -10.61
C GLU A 41 -7.63 -5.11 -10.10
N ALA A 42 -7.78 -5.89 -9.03
CA ALA A 42 -9.08 -6.18 -8.43
C ALA A 42 -9.76 -4.93 -7.83
N ILE A 43 -9.01 -3.88 -7.49
CA ILE A 43 -9.56 -2.56 -7.14
C ILE A 43 -10.07 -1.86 -8.41
N ALA A 44 -9.25 -1.81 -9.47
CA ALA A 44 -9.59 -1.16 -10.73
C ALA A 44 -10.86 -1.76 -11.37
N GLU A 45 -10.99 -3.09 -11.38
CA GLU A 45 -12.17 -3.79 -11.91
C GLU A 45 -13.47 -3.47 -11.15
N ARG A 46 -13.37 -3.17 -9.85
CA ARG A 46 -14.53 -2.86 -9.00
C ARG A 46 -14.93 -1.38 -9.04
N VAL A 47 -14.10 -0.49 -9.60
CA VAL A 47 -14.47 0.92 -9.76
C VAL A 47 -15.32 1.06 -11.02
N THR A 48 -16.61 1.27 -10.82
CA THR A 48 -17.59 1.47 -11.88
C THR A 48 -17.99 2.94 -11.99
N PHE A 49 -18.63 3.29 -13.11
CA PHE A 49 -18.96 4.69 -13.44
C PHE A 49 -19.98 5.32 -12.47
N ASP A 50 -20.89 4.51 -11.91
CA ASP A 50 -21.96 4.94 -11.01
C ASP A 50 -21.48 5.42 -9.63
N VAL A 51 -20.26 5.06 -9.23
CA VAL A 51 -19.66 5.46 -7.96
C VAL A 51 -18.62 6.58 -8.12
N LEU A 52 -18.47 7.15 -9.32
CA LEU A 52 -17.46 8.16 -9.57
C LEU A 52 -17.82 9.51 -8.91
N PRO A 53 -16.88 10.10 -8.15
CA PRO A 53 -17.12 11.33 -7.41
C PRO A 53 -16.93 12.56 -8.31
N PHE A 54 -17.83 12.77 -9.27
CA PHE A 54 -17.79 13.98 -10.11
C PHE A 54 -18.04 15.24 -9.28
N SER A 55 -17.22 16.27 -9.50
CA SER A 55 -17.46 17.60 -8.92
C SER A 55 -18.64 18.29 -9.60
N THR A 56 -19.22 19.29 -8.94
CA THR A 56 -20.30 20.11 -9.51
C THR A 56 -19.88 20.77 -10.83
N GLU A 57 -18.62 21.19 -10.94
CA GLU A 57 -18.08 21.78 -12.17
C GLU A 57 -18.00 20.76 -13.31
N GLN A 58 -17.51 19.54 -13.03
CA GLN A 58 -17.45 18.47 -14.02
C GLN A 58 -18.85 18.08 -14.51
N ILE A 59 -19.83 17.99 -13.60
CA ILE A 59 -21.22 17.71 -13.96
C ILE A 59 -21.77 18.81 -14.89
N ALA A 60 -21.48 20.07 -14.61
CA ALA A 60 -21.90 21.18 -15.47
C ALA A 60 -21.26 21.13 -16.88
N VAL A 61 -19.98 20.76 -16.98
CA VAL A 61 -19.31 20.54 -18.28
C VAL A 61 -19.99 19.40 -19.04
N LEU A 62 -20.22 18.27 -18.37
CA LEU A 62 -20.87 17.09 -18.96
C LEU A 62 -22.29 17.42 -19.45
N ASP A 63 -23.12 18.08 -18.63
CA ASP A 63 -24.48 18.50 -19.02
C ASP A 63 -24.44 19.46 -20.22
N ALA A 64 -23.54 20.44 -20.23
CA ALA A 64 -23.42 21.38 -21.32
C ALA A 64 -22.98 20.71 -22.63
N ALA A 65 -22.02 19.79 -22.56
CA ALA A 65 -21.56 18.99 -23.69
C ALA A 65 -22.69 18.10 -24.26
N LEU A 66 -23.39 17.36 -23.40
CA LEU A 66 -24.49 16.49 -23.80
C LEU A 66 -25.66 17.27 -24.42
N ARG A 67 -25.98 18.46 -23.90
CA ARG A 67 -27.04 19.32 -24.46
C ARG A 67 -26.70 19.88 -25.84
N ARG A 68 -25.43 20.17 -26.12
CA ARG A 68 -24.98 20.63 -27.44
C ARG A 68 -25.03 19.50 -28.46
N GLY A 69 -24.74 18.27 -28.03
CA GLY A 69 -24.91 17.06 -28.84
C GLY A 69 -23.99 16.98 -30.05
N ARG A 70 -22.81 17.62 -30.01
CA ARG A 70 -21.85 17.59 -31.10
C ARG A 70 -20.90 16.42 -30.97
N ILE A 71 -20.35 15.98 -32.09
CA ILE A 71 -19.38 14.87 -32.10
C ILE A 71 -18.06 15.26 -31.42
N GLU A 72 -17.68 16.53 -31.50
CA GLU A 72 -16.49 17.07 -30.85
C GLU A 72 -16.58 16.98 -29.33
N ASP A 73 -17.80 17.08 -28.78
CA ASP A 73 -18.05 17.03 -27.34
C ASP A 73 -17.89 15.59 -26.78
N VAL A 74 -17.89 14.56 -27.64
CA VAL A 74 -17.68 13.15 -27.23
C VAL A 74 -16.32 12.97 -26.59
N TYR A 75 -15.28 13.61 -27.13
CA TYR A 75 -13.93 13.55 -26.56
C TYR A 75 -13.85 14.28 -25.22
N GLU A 76 -14.54 15.41 -25.08
CA GLU A 76 -14.59 16.16 -23.82
C GLU A 76 -15.24 15.32 -22.72
N VAL A 77 -16.43 14.77 -22.99
CA VAL A 77 -17.13 13.87 -22.07
C VAL A 77 -16.28 12.66 -21.71
N TRP A 78 -15.74 11.97 -22.72
CA TRP A 78 -14.89 10.80 -22.53
C TRP A 78 -13.68 11.10 -21.64
N ASN A 79 -12.96 12.19 -21.91
CA ASN A 79 -11.75 12.56 -21.19
C ASN A 79 -12.04 12.91 -19.72
N VAL A 80 -13.11 13.66 -19.45
CA VAL A 80 -13.53 13.99 -18.06
C VAL A 80 -13.87 12.72 -17.29
N CYS A 81 -14.65 11.84 -17.91
CA CYS A 81 -15.05 10.55 -17.35
C CYS A 81 -13.84 9.66 -17.05
N LYS A 82 -12.93 9.49 -18.02
CA LYS A 82 -11.72 8.68 -17.87
C LYS A 82 -10.77 9.24 -16.81
N ALA A 83 -10.55 10.55 -16.79
CA ALA A 83 -9.70 11.17 -15.79
C ALA A 83 -10.25 10.97 -14.37
N THR A 84 -11.57 11.06 -14.20
CA THR A 84 -12.22 10.86 -12.90
C THR A 84 -12.14 9.39 -12.46
N LEU A 85 -12.33 8.44 -13.38
CA LEU A 85 -12.13 7.01 -13.13
C LEU A 85 -10.70 6.71 -12.68
N ASP A 86 -9.70 7.20 -13.42
CA ASP A 86 -8.30 6.94 -13.13
C ASP A 86 -7.89 7.56 -11.78
N ALA A 87 -8.44 8.72 -11.42
CA ALA A 87 -8.21 9.36 -10.12
C ALA A 87 -8.82 8.56 -8.96
N GLU A 88 -10.03 8.03 -9.12
CA GLU A 88 -10.70 7.23 -8.09
C GLU A 88 -9.97 5.90 -7.85
N ILE A 89 -9.53 5.22 -8.92
CA ILE A 89 -8.71 4.01 -8.80
C ILE A 89 -7.43 4.31 -8.01
N LYS A 90 -6.72 5.40 -8.34
CA LYS A 90 -5.52 5.82 -7.61
C LYS A 90 -5.80 6.08 -6.13
N ARG A 91 -6.91 6.76 -5.80
CA ARG A 91 -7.31 7.02 -4.42
C ARG A 91 -7.52 5.72 -3.64
N ARG A 92 -8.26 4.75 -4.21
CA ARG A 92 -8.51 3.46 -3.56
C ARG A 92 -7.26 2.61 -3.41
N ILE A 93 -6.36 2.63 -4.39
CA ILE A 93 -5.05 1.96 -4.27
C ILE A 93 -4.25 2.59 -3.13
N ALA A 94 -4.22 3.93 -3.02
CA ALA A 94 -3.53 4.61 -1.93
C ALA A 94 -4.13 4.26 -0.55
N GLU A 95 -5.46 4.18 -0.43
CA GLU A 95 -6.12 3.72 0.79
C GLU A 95 -5.77 2.26 1.14
N ALA A 96 -5.75 1.38 0.14
CA ALA A 96 -5.34 -0.02 0.32
C ALA A 96 -3.87 -0.15 0.71
N ASP A 97 -2.98 0.69 0.18
CA ASP A 97 -1.58 0.75 0.55
C ASP A 97 -1.39 1.19 2.00
N ILE A 98 -2.14 2.20 2.45
CA ILE A 98 -2.13 2.65 3.84
C ILE A 98 -2.64 1.53 4.76
N ALA A 99 -3.70 0.82 4.36
CA ALA A 99 -4.26 -0.28 5.13
C ALA A 99 -3.34 -1.51 5.20
N ALA A 100 -2.57 -1.78 4.14
CA ALA A 100 -1.63 -2.88 4.07
C ALA A 100 -0.28 -2.57 4.75
N ALA A 101 0.02 -1.29 5.01
CA ALA A 101 1.26 -0.90 5.66
C ALA A 101 1.31 -1.39 7.10
N ALA A 102 2.29 -2.24 7.41
CA ALA A 102 2.57 -2.64 8.78
C ALA A 102 2.93 -1.41 9.63
N PRO A 103 2.49 -1.34 10.90
CA PRO A 103 2.87 -0.25 11.78
C PRO A 103 4.40 -0.17 11.93
N ARG A 104 4.97 1.04 11.86
CA ARG A 104 6.43 1.26 11.96
C ARG A 104 7.01 0.75 13.28
N PHE A 105 6.22 0.83 14.35
CA PHE A 105 6.63 0.40 15.68
C PHE A 105 5.64 -0.63 16.22
N ALA A 106 6.18 -1.72 16.78
CA ALA A 106 5.38 -2.73 17.47
C ALA A 106 4.63 -2.15 18.68
N ASN A 107 5.16 -1.10 19.30
CA ASN A 107 4.51 -0.34 20.36
C ASN A 107 4.89 1.15 20.29
N VAL A 108 3.91 2.03 20.49
CA VAL A 108 4.12 3.47 20.64
C VAL A 108 3.71 3.92 22.04
N TYR A 109 4.36 4.98 22.52
CA TYR A 109 4.23 5.47 23.90
C TYR A 109 4.00 6.97 23.93
N CYS A 110 3.43 7.47 25.03
CA CYS A 110 3.47 8.89 25.34
C CYS A 110 4.75 9.22 26.11
N SER A 111 5.52 10.20 25.64
CA SER A 111 6.73 10.64 26.33
C SER A 111 6.43 11.36 27.66
N SER A 112 5.25 11.97 27.80
CA SER A 112 4.85 12.72 28.99
C SER A 112 4.34 11.82 30.14
N CYS A 113 3.48 10.85 29.86
CA CYS A 113 2.90 9.97 30.90
C CYS A 113 3.39 8.53 30.86
N GLY A 114 4.18 8.14 29.85
CA GLY A 114 4.70 6.77 29.70
C GLY A 114 3.67 5.72 29.26
N GLN A 115 2.41 6.09 29.03
CA GLN A 115 1.37 5.14 28.62
C GLN A 115 1.70 4.48 27.27
N LYS A 116 1.32 3.21 27.15
CA LYS A 116 1.54 2.36 25.98
C LYS A 116 0.26 2.22 25.17
N PHE A 117 0.35 2.34 23.85
CA PHE A 117 -0.82 2.36 22.95
C PHE A 117 -0.80 1.26 21.87
N GLY A 118 0.13 0.31 21.95
CA GLY A 118 0.24 -0.77 20.97
C GLY A 118 0.90 -0.31 19.68
N ALA A 119 0.78 -1.12 18.63
CA ALA A 119 1.47 -0.87 17.37
C ALA A 119 1.00 0.45 16.72
N GLY A 120 1.94 1.20 16.16
CA GLY A 120 1.66 2.51 15.58
C GLY A 120 2.82 3.06 14.75
N ASN A 121 2.56 4.18 14.09
CA ASN A 121 3.53 4.84 13.20
C ASN A 121 4.28 5.99 13.89
N GLU A 122 3.80 6.46 15.03
CA GLU A 122 4.37 7.55 15.81
C GLU A 122 3.90 7.49 17.28
N GLY A 123 4.72 8.00 18.19
CA GLY A 123 4.36 8.17 19.60
C GLY A 123 3.70 9.52 19.88
N PHE A 124 3.34 9.75 21.14
CA PHE A 124 2.68 10.98 21.58
C PHE A 124 3.64 11.84 22.35
N SER A 125 3.66 13.14 22.05
CA SER A 125 4.53 14.08 22.76
C SER A 125 3.88 14.57 24.05
N HIS A 126 2.56 14.78 24.03
CA HIS A 126 1.78 15.25 25.16
C HIS A 126 0.55 14.36 25.41
N CYS A 127 0.02 14.39 26.62
CA CYS A 127 -1.17 13.62 26.97
C CYS A 127 -2.43 14.03 26.19
N SER A 128 -2.48 15.29 25.72
CA SER A 128 -3.54 15.77 24.82
C SER A 128 -3.58 15.04 23.49
N ASP A 129 -2.41 14.58 23.00
CA ASP A 129 -2.27 14.00 21.67
C ASP A 129 -2.88 12.59 21.60
N HIS A 130 -3.13 11.95 22.75
CA HIS A 130 -3.73 10.62 22.85
C HIS A 130 -5.02 10.59 23.68
N ILE A 131 -5.65 11.73 23.96
CA ILE A 131 -6.82 11.80 24.84
C ILE A 131 -8.01 10.96 24.31
N HIS A 132 -8.08 10.75 23.00
CA HIS A 132 -9.09 9.92 22.34
C HIS A 132 -8.63 8.48 22.06
N ARG A 133 -7.40 8.14 22.44
CA ARG A 133 -6.80 6.84 22.16
C ARG A 133 -6.77 6.00 23.42
N ARG A 134 -7.20 4.74 23.30
CA ARG A 134 -7.22 3.80 24.42
C ARG A 134 -5.82 3.23 24.63
N ALA A 135 -5.28 3.38 25.83
CA ALA A 135 -4.06 2.70 26.23
C ALA A 135 -4.29 1.17 26.26
N ILE A 136 -3.24 0.41 26.01
CA ILE A 136 -3.25 -1.03 26.24
C ILE A 136 -2.60 -1.32 27.58
N ASP A 137 -3.35 -1.96 28.46
CA ASP A 137 -2.80 -2.48 29.71
C ASP A 137 -1.87 -3.65 29.36
N GLY A 138 -0.64 -3.59 29.87
CA GLY A 138 0.37 -4.63 29.69
C GLY A 138 0.16 -5.79 30.65
#